data_AF-A0A413RME3-F1
#
_entry.id   AF-A0A413RME3-F1
#
_cell.length_a   1.000
_cell.length_b   1.000
_cell.length_c   1.000
_cell.angle_alpha   90.00
_cell.angle_beta   90.00
_cell.angle_gamma   90.00
#
_symmetry.space_group_name_H-M   'P 1'
#
loop_
_entity.id
_entity.type
_entity.pdbx_description
1 polymer ?
#
loop_
_entity_poly.entity_id
_entity_poly.type
_entity_poly.pdbx_seq_one_letter_code
_entity_poly.pdbx_strand_id
1 'polypeptide(L)'
;MTARRRPEDRVGRAVAEHGLDVVVGWCLDLLAGRPVDDEVVDLLGGAGSAALVAGYRADPAKPQYWPRVWAARGLRYAWTDDPDVHRAVRAALVDDAWRVREHAAALVRLHEVADAAPLLRSLLDDEVPRVRTAAAAALVVVGEHDDLVALASARDVDEEAVAALAARLDVPDPRA
;
A
#
# COMPACT_ATOMS: atom_id res chain seq x y z
N MET A 1 24.25 13.55 -16.95
CA MET A 1 22.95 12.88 -16.72
C MET A 1 23.09 11.99 -15.50
N THR A 2 22.67 12.46 -14.32
CA THR A 2 22.71 11.65 -13.09
C THR A 2 21.69 10.52 -13.23
N ALA A 3 22.13 9.27 -13.15
CA ALA A 3 21.23 8.13 -13.21
C ALA A 3 20.11 8.28 -12.17
N ARG A 4 18.85 8.07 -12.57
CA ARG A 4 17.72 8.09 -11.63
C ARG A 4 17.96 6.98 -10.59
N ARG A 5 18.22 7.38 -9.34
CA ARG A 5 18.40 6.45 -8.22
C ARG A 5 17.11 5.66 -7.95
N ARG A 6 17.21 4.47 -7.36
CA ARG A 6 16.02 3.68 -7.03
C ARG A 6 15.26 4.34 -5.87
N PRO A 7 13.94 4.13 -5.75
CA PRO A 7 13.18 4.67 -4.61
C PRO A 7 13.75 4.23 -3.25
N GLU A 8 14.13 2.95 -3.13
CA GLU A 8 14.76 2.40 -1.92
C GLU A 8 16.00 3.19 -1.50
N ASP A 9 16.95 3.42 -2.42
CA ASP A 9 18.17 4.20 -2.13
C ASP A 9 17.86 5.61 -1.63
N ARG A 10 16.80 6.25 -2.17
CA ARG A 10 16.40 7.60 -1.75
C ARG A 10 15.79 7.60 -0.35
N VAL A 11 14.86 6.67 -0.09
CA VAL A 11 14.22 6.57 1.23
C VAL A 11 15.25 6.16 2.30
N GLY A 12 16.12 5.20 2.00
CA GLY A 12 17.18 4.79 2.92
C GLY A 12 18.14 5.93 3.28
N ARG A 13 18.51 6.79 2.31
CA ARG A 13 19.31 7.98 2.60
C ARG A 13 18.54 8.99 3.48
N ALA A 14 17.26 9.20 3.19
CA ALA A 14 16.41 10.08 3.98
C ALA A 14 16.34 9.64 5.44
N VAL A 15 16.17 8.33 5.66
CA VAL A 15 16.18 7.74 7.00
C VAL A 15 17.52 7.96 7.70
N ALA A 16 18.64 7.80 6.99
CA ALA A 16 19.96 8.06 7.54
C ALA A 16 20.22 9.55 7.87
N GLU A 17 19.61 10.46 7.12
CA GLU A 17 19.80 11.91 7.25
C GLU A 17 18.86 12.56 8.27
N HIS A 18 17.60 12.12 8.32
CA HIS A 18 16.54 12.75 9.10
C HIS A 18 15.97 11.87 10.21
N GLY A 19 16.30 10.58 10.23
CA GLY A 19 15.74 9.60 11.16
C GLY A 19 14.49 8.90 10.62
N LEU A 20 14.29 7.66 11.07
CA LEU A 20 13.19 6.80 10.62
C LEU A 20 11.81 7.42 10.90
N ASP A 21 11.57 7.87 12.13
CA ASP A 21 10.27 8.37 12.56
C ASP A 21 9.85 9.63 11.77
N VAL A 22 10.81 10.47 11.40
CA VAL A 22 10.56 11.67 10.59
C VAL A 22 10.11 11.27 9.18
N VAL A 23 10.79 10.32 8.55
CA VAL A 23 10.45 9.85 7.19
C VAL A 23 9.11 9.11 7.19
N VAL A 24 8.82 8.34 8.24
CA VAL A 24 7.50 7.73 8.45
C VAL A 24 6.44 8.82 8.58
N GLY A 25 6.66 9.84 9.43
CA GLY A 25 5.75 10.98 9.60
C GLY A 25 5.39 11.66 8.27
N TRP A 26 6.37 11.92 7.41
CA TRP A 26 6.14 12.45 6.07
C TRP A 26 5.25 11.55 5.20
N CYS A 27 5.47 10.23 5.26
CA CYS A 27 4.62 9.29 4.55
C CYS A 27 3.18 9.30 5.10
N LEU A 28 3.01 9.39 6.41
CA LEU A 28 1.68 9.46 7.03
C LEU A 28 0.95 10.75 6.67
N ASP A 29 1.65 11.88 6.66
CA ASP A 29 1.11 13.18 6.23
C ASP A 29 0.61 13.10 4.79
N LEU A 30 1.46 12.63 3.88
CA LEU A 30 1.10 12.51 2.48
C LEU A 30 -0.06 11.52 2.26
N LEU A 31 -0.07 10.35 2.90
CA LEU A 31 -1.17 9.39 2.83
C LEU A 31 -2.50 9.99 3.29
N ALA A 32 -2.48 10.81 4.34
CA ALA A 32 -3.65 11.53 4.83
C ALA A 32 -4.03 12.75 3.97
N GLY A 33 -3.31 13.01 2.87
CA GLY A 33 -3.53 14.16 2.00
C GLY A 33 -3.09 15.49 2.60
N ARG A 34 -2.30 15.47 3.69
CA ARG A 34 -1.74 16.68 4.31
C ARG A 34 -0.58 17.20 3.46
N PRO A 35 -0.40 18.54 3.39
CA PRO A 35 0.72 19.13 2.67
C PRO A 35 2.04 18.80 3.38
N VAL A 36 3.08 18.61 2.58
CA VAL A 36 4.49 18.51 3.01
C VAL A 36 5.33 19.37 2.07
N ASP A 37 6.57 19.65 2.44
CA ASP A 37 7.48 20.44 1.64
C ASP A 37 7.79 19.77 0.29
N ASP A 38 8.04 20.57 -0.74
CA ASP A 38 8.34 20.08 -2.09
C ASP A 38 9.57 19.16 -2.12
N GLU A 39 10.55 19.40 -1.24
CA GLU A 39 11.72 18.53 -1.08
C GLU A 39 11.32 17.11 -0.65
N VAL A 40 10.36 16.97 0.26
CA VAL A 40 9.83 15.68 0.72
C VAL A 40 9.10 14.97 -0.42
N VAL A 41 8.34 15.72 -1.22
CA VAL A 41 7.66 15.19 -2.42
C VAL A 41 8.68 14.67 -3.44
N ASP A 42 9.74 15.42 -3.70
CA ASP A 42 10.83 15.02 -4.61
C ASP A 42 11.64 13.83 -4.08
N LEU A 43 11.82 13.75 -2.76
CA LEU A 43 12.51 12.62 -2.14
C LEU A 43 11.76 11.30 -2.39
N LEU A 44 10.46 11.28 -2.07
CA LEU A 44 9.62 10.09 -2.16
C LEU A 44 9.23 9.77 -3.61
N GLY A 45 8.91 10.80 -4.39
CA GLY A 45 8.49 10.69 -5.79
C GLY A 45 9.63 10.52 -6.78
N GLY A 46 10.79 11.12 -6.49
CA GLY A 46 11.91 11.30 -7.41
C GLY A 46 12.04 12.76 -7.87
N ALA A 47 13.21 13.12 -8.41
CA ALA A 47 13.49 14.50 -8.81
C ALA A 47 12.44 15.05 -9.80
N GLY A 48 11.86 16.21 -9.49
CA GLY A 48 10.85 16.89 -10.29
C GLY A 48 9.41 16.42 -10.02
N SER A 49 9.20 15.54 -9.05
CA SER A 49 7.87 15.11 -8.61
C SER A 49 7.04 16.25 -8.02
N ALA A 50 7.65 17.17 -7.27
CA ALA A 50 7.00 18.34 -6.72
C ALA A 50 6.45 19.25 -7.83
N ALA A 51 7.30 19.59 -8.81
CA ALA A 51 6.89 20.37 -9.98
C ALA A 51 5.79 19.68 -10.78
N LEU A 52 5.86 18.35 -10.92
CA LEU A 52 4.83 17.56 -11.59
C LEU A 52 3.47 17.69 -10.88
N VAL A 53 3.42 17.48 -9.57
CA VAL A 53 2.15 17.52 -8.83
C VAL A 53 1.63 18.94 -8.63
N ALA A 54 2.51 19.94 -8.55
CA ALA A 54 2.11 21.34 -8.60
C ALA A 54 1.38 21.67 -9.91
N GLY A 55 1.88 21.16 -11.04
CA GLY A 55 1.20 21.24 -12.33
C GLY A 55 -0.14 20.48 -12.36
N TYR A 56 -0.25 19.36 -11.65
CA TYR A 56 -1.50 18.59 -11.60
C TYR A 56 -2.56 19.28 -10.75
N ARG A 57 -2.21 19.91 -9.63
CA ARG A 57 -3.17 20.63 -8.78
C ARG A 57 -3.95 21.72 -9.51
N ALA A 58 -3.38 22.26 -10.59
CA ALA A 58 -4.04 23.23 -11.46
C ALA A 58 -5.09 22.61 -12.41
N ASP A 59 -5.13 21.29 -12.56
CA ASP A 59 -6.01 20.56 -13.50
C ASP A 59 -6.69 19.36 -12.80
N PRO A 60 -7.99 19.46 -12.47
CA PRO A 60 -8.74 18.36 -11.85
C PRO A 60 -8.78 17.06 -12.67
N ALA A 61 -8.52 17.11 -13.98
CA ALA A 61 -8.46 15.91 -14.82
C ALA A 61 -7.15 15.12 -14.62
N LYS A 62 -6.15 15.68 -13.93
CA LYS A 62 -4.90 15.00 -13.61
C LYS A 62 -5.00 14.18 -12.32
N PRO A 63 -4.29 13.04 -12.24
CA PRO A 63 -4.33 12.18 -11.07
C PRO A 63 -3.64 12.84 -9.86
N GLN A 64 -4.44 13.32 -8.90
CA GLN A 64 -3.94 13.99 -7.68
C GLN A 64 -3.38 13.02 -6.63
N TYR A 65 -3.52 11.71 -6.85
CA TYR A 65 -3.19 10.67 -5.86
C TYR A 65 -1.70 10.29 -5.81
N TRP A 66 -0.86 10.84 -6.70
CA TRP A 66 0.56 10.46 -6.78
C TRP A 66 1.36 10.64 -5.48
N PRO A 67 1.19 11.74 -4.72
CA PRO A 67 1.86 11.86 -3.43
C PRO A 67 1.52 10.71 -2.46
N ARG A 68 0.26 10.27 -2.42
CA ARG A 68 -0.19 9.13 -1.60
C ARG A 68 0.43 7.81 -2.05
N VAL A 69 0.54 7.60 -3.36
CA VAL A 69 1.24 6.42 -3.93
C VAL A 69 2.72 6.42 -3.54
N TRP A 70 3.39 7.57 -3.62
CA TRP A 70 4.81 7.66 -3.25
C TRP A 70 5.03 7.47 -1.76
N ALA A 71 4.12 7.95 -0.93
CA ALA A 71 4.13 7.72 0.50
C ALA A 71 3.94 6.25 0.86
N ALA A 72 2.95 5.57 0.29
CA ALA A 72 2.76 4.13 0.48
C ALA A 72 4.00 3.32 0.04
N ARG A 73 4.63 3.73 -1.06
CA ARG A 73 5.92 3.14 -1.49
C ARG A 73 7.06 3.49 -0.53
N GLY A 74 7.06 4.67 0.08
CA GLY A 74 8.02 5.08 1.08
C GLY A 74 7.97 4.18 2.32
N LEU A 75 6.76 3.89 2.81
CA LEU A 75 6.55 2.99 3.95
C LEU A 75 7.06 1.57 3.74
N ARG A 76 7.22 1.11 2.49
CA ARG A 76 7.88 -0.17 2.20
C ARG A 76 9.35 -0.21 2.65
N TYR A 77 10.02 0.94 2.65
CA TYR A 77 11.44 1.07 2.97
C TYR A 77 11.72 1.78 4.30
N ALA A 78 10.72 2.47 4.84
CA ALA A 78 10.76 3.14 6.13
C ALA A 78 9.50 2.75 6.93
N TRP A 79 9.63 1.78 7.83
CA TRP A 79 8.51 1.21 8.57
C TRP A 79 8.76 1.24 10.08
N THR A 80 7.72 1.55 10.83
CA THR A 80 7.63 1.31 12.28
C THR A 80 6.34 0.56 12.57
N ASP A 81 6.37 -0.34 13.55
CA ASP A 81 5.19 -1.12 14.00
C ASP A 81 4.26 -0.28 14.89
N ASP A 82 4.12 1.01 14.55
CA ASP A 82 3.34 1.98 15.32
C ASP A 82 1.84 1.86 14.98
N PRO A 83 0.94 1.88 15.98
CA PRO A 83 -0.51 1.85 15.75
C PRO A 83 -1.02 2.92 14.76
N ASP A 84 -0.38 4.08 14.70
CA ASP A 84 -0.72 5.16 13.77
C ASP A 84 -0.36 4.81 12.32
N VAL A 85 0.76 4.10 12.11
CA VAL A 85 1.13 3.56 10.79
C VAL A 85 0.12 2.50 10.36
N HIS A 86 -0.26 1.59 11.27
CA HIS A 86 -1.26 0.56 10.99
C HIS A 86 -2.61 1.18 10.61
N ARG A 87 -3.03 2.23 11.34
CA ARG A 87 -4.27 2.96 11.05
C ARG A 87 -4.22 3.65 9.69
N ALA A 88 -3.09 4.27 9.34
CA ALA A 88 -2.92 4.92 8.04
C ALA A 88 -2.97 3.91 6.88
N VAL A 89 -2.33 2.74 7.02
CA VAL A 89 -2.41 1.68 6.00
C VAL A 89 -3.83 1.17 5.85
N ARG A 90 -4.56 0.93 6.95
CA ARG A 90 -5.99 0.56 6.88
C ARG A 90 -6.84 1.63 6.19
N ALA A 91 -6.62 2.91 6.49
CA ALA A 91 -7.32 4.00 5.80
C ALA A 91 -7.00 4.02 4.29
N ALA A 92 -5.76 3.72 3.92
CA ALA A 92 -5.33 3.68 2.51
C ALA A 92 -5.93 2.49 1.71
N LEU A 93 -6.42 1.43 2.37
CA LEU A 93 -7.13 0.33 1.71
C LEU A 93 -8.47 0.76 1.10
N VAL A 94 -9.06 1.86 1.58
CA VAL A 94 -10.34 2.40 1.07
C VAL A 94 -10.15 3.71 0.30
N ASP A 95 -8.93 4.03 -0.12
CA ASP A 95 -8.64 5.24 -0.90
C ASP A 95 -9.36 5.23 -2.26
N ASP A 96 -9.86 6.38 -2.70
CA ASP A 96 -10.50 6.54 -4.02
C ASP A 96 -9.58 6.09 -5.17
N ALA A 97 -8.27 6.28 -5.02
CA ALA A 97 -7.29 5.89 -6.02
C ALA A 97 -6.89 4.41 -5.87
N TRP A 98 -7.24 3.60 -6.87
CA TRP A 98 -6.92 2.17 -6.92
C TRP A 98 -5.44 1.86 -6.65
N ARG A 99 -4.53 2.73 -7.10
CA ARG A 99 -3.09 2.51 -6.93
C ARG A 99 -2.64 2.69 -5.48
N VAL A 100 -3.34 3.53 -4.70
CA VAL A 100 -3.10 3.62 -3.26
C VAL A 100 -3.60 2.35 -2.57
N ARG A 101 -4.81 1.86 -2.92
CA ARG A 101 -5.35 0.59 -2.40
C ARG A 101 -4.43 -0.60 -2.67
N GLU A 102 -3.91 -0.71 -3.89
CA GLU A 102 -2.93 -1.74 -4.29
C GLU A 102 -1.68 -1.70 -3.40
N HIS A 103 -1.08 -0.52 -3.21
CA HIS A 103 0.11 -0.37 -2.38
C HIS A 103 -0.19 -0.62 -0.90
N ALA A 104 -1.36 -0.21 -0.40
CA ALA A 104 -1.79 -0.47 0.97
C ALA A 104 -1.95 -1.98 1.23
N ALA A 105 -2.58 -2.73 0.34
CA ALA A 105 -2.67 -4.19 0.45
C ALA A 105 -1.29 -4.85 0.46
N ALA A 106 -0.35 -4.36 -0.35
CA ALA A 106 1.02 -4.84 -0.34
C ALA A 106 1.76 -4.54 0.99
N LEU A 107 1.49 -3.40 1.65
CA LEU A 107 2.01 -3.08 2.97
C LEU A 107 1.42 -3.99 4.04
N VAL A 108 0.11 -4.27 3.99
CA VAL A 108 -0.52 -5.25 4.91
C VAL A 108 0.16 -6.60 4.81
N ARG A 109 0.43 -7.08 3.59
CA ARG A 109 1.14 -8.35 3.37
C ARG A 109 2.56 -8.34 3.93
N LEU A 110 3.27 -7.22 3.78
CA LEU A 110 4.68 -7.11 4.16
C LEU A 110 4.88 -6.96 5.67
N HIS A 111 3.93 -6.31 6.35
CA HIS A 111 4.07 -5.91 7.75
C HIS A 111 2.96 -6.46 8.65
N GLU A 112 2.15 -7.39 8.15
CA GLU A 112 1.10 -8.08 8.91
C GLU A 112 0.17 -7.12 9.66
N VAL A 113 -0.25 -6.05 8.98
CA VAL A 113 -1.03 -4.96 9.58
C VAL A 113 -2.31 -5.51 10.21
N ALA A 114 -2.39 -5.45 11.54
CA ALA A 114 -3.52 -5.94 12.31
C ALA A 114 -4.86 -5.31 11.88
N ASP A 115 -5.94 -6.09 12.01
CA ASP A 115 -7.33 -5.72 11.71
C ASP A 115 -7.59 -5.28 10.24
N ALA A 116 -6.70 -5.64 9.31
CA ALA A 116 -6.85 -5.30 7.90
C ALA A 116 -7.71 -6.31 7.10
N ALA A 117 -7.88 -7.54 7.58
CA ALA A 117 -8.56 -8.62 6.85
C ALA A 117 -9.99 -8.25 6.37
N PRO A 118 -10.87 -7.61 7.18
CA PRO A 118 -12.19 -7.19 6.70
C PRO A 118 -12.14 -6.20 5.52
N LEU A 119 -11.17 -5.28 5.52
CA LEU A 119 -10.99 -4.31 4.45
C LEU A 119 -10.43 -4.99 3.19
N LEU A 120 -9.49 -5.93 3.36
CA LEU A 120 -8.96 -6.73 2.25
C LEU A 120 -10.04 -7.60 1.60
N ARG A 121 -10.96 -8.18 2.37
CA ARG A 121 -12.12 -8.90 1.82
C ARG A 121 -12.94 -8.03 0.89
N SER A 122 -13.21 -6.78 1.25
CA SER A 122 -13.94 -5.85 0.37
C SER A 122 -13.19 -5.59 -0.95
N LEU A 123 -11.86 -5.65 -0.94
CA LEU A 123 -11.04 -5.46 -2.14
C LEU A 123 -10.99 -6.68 -3.07
N LEU A 124 -11.51 -7.83 -2.66
CA LEU A 124 -11.67 -8.99 -3.56
C LEU A 124 -12.67 -8.73 -4.68
N ASP A 125 -13.57 -7.76 -4.51
CA ASP A 125 -14.53 -7.32 -5.52
C ASP A 125 -14.11 -6.01 -6.23
N ASP A 126 -12.90 -5.50 -5.97
CA ASP A 126 -12.41 -4.26 -6.56
C ASP A 126 -12.49 -4.29 -8.09
N GLU A 127 -12.84 -3.17 -8.71
CA GLU A 127 -12.94 -3.04 -10.17
C GLU A 127 -11.60 -3.31 -10.86
N VAL A 128 -10.48 -2.99 -10.20
CA VAL A 128 -9.14 -3.11 -10.74
C VAL A 128 -8.54 -4.49 -10.40
N PRO A 129 -8.21 -5.32 -11.41
CA PRO A 129 -7.65 -6.67 -11.18
C PRO A 129 -6.40 -6.68 -10.31
N ARG A 130 -5.53 -5.67 -10.46
CA ARG A 130 -4.32 -5.54 -9.65
C ARG A 130 -4.60 -5.36 -8.16
N VAL A 131 -5.68 -4.67 -7.81
CA VAL A 131 -6.10 -4.50 -6.41
C VAL A 131 -6.61 -5.82 -5.86
N ARG A 132 -7.44 -6.55 -6.62
CA ARG A 132 -7.91 -7.89 -6.25
C ARG A 132 -6.75 -8.85 -5.97
N THR A 133 -5.77 -8.92 -6.87
CA THR A 133 -4.57 -9.75 -6.70
C THR A 133 -3.76 -9.35 -5.46
N ALA A 134 -3.58 -8.05 -5.21
CA ALA A 134 -2.87 -7.58 -4.02
C ALA A 134 -3.62 -7.92 -2.72
N ALA A 135 -4.95 -7.81 -2.72
CA ALA A 135 -5.79 -8.16 -1.59
C ALA A 135 -5.78 -9.66 -1.28
N ALA A 136 -5.95 -10.50 -2.32
CA ALA A 136 -5.82 -11.94 -2.21
C ALA A 136 -4.47 -12.35 -1.60
N ALA A 137 -3.37 -11.81 -2.12
CA ALA A 137 -2.04 -12.12 -1.62
C ALA A 137 -1.81 -11.63 -0.17
N ALA A 138 -2.47 -10.56 0.25
CA ALA A 138 -2.41 -10.09 1.63
C ALA A 138 -3.24 -10.98 2.58
N LEU A 139 -4.43 -11.43 2.17
CA LEU A 139 -5.25 -12.38 2.92
C LEU A 139 -4.55 -13.74 3.12
N VAL A 140 -3.74 -14.17 2.16
CA VAL A 140 -2.88 -15.36 2.37
C VAL A 140 -2.02 -15.21 3.62
N VAL A 141 -1.59 -14.00 3.99
CA VAL A 141 -0.74 -13.76 5.17
C VAL A 141 -1.56 -13.49 6.42
N VAL A 142 -2.56 -12.60 6.36
CA VAL A 142 -3.27 -12.10 7.55
C VAL A 142 -4.70 -12.62 7.71
N GLY A 143 -5.20 -13.40 6.74
CA GLY A 143 -6.57 -13.87 6.73
C GLY A 143 -6.82 -15.04 7.67
N GLU A 144 -8.08 -15.22 8.03
CA GLU A 144 -8.60 -16.30 8.85
C GLU A 144 -9.63 -17.12 8.06
N HIS A 145 -10.32 -18.03 8.75
CA HIS A 145 -11.29 -18.96 8.15
C HIS A 145 -12.37 -18.27 7.31
N ASP A 146 -12.94 -17.16 7.80
CA ASP A 146 -13.96 -16.39 7.06
C ASP A 146 -13.38 -15.77 5.78
N ASP A 147 -12.09 -15.41 5.80
CA ASP A 147 -11.40 -14.84 4.64
C ASP A 147 -11.08 -15.91 3.60
N LEU A 148 -10.84 -17.16 4.01
CA LEU A 148 -10.67 -18.28 3.10
C LEU A 148 -11.94 -18.54 2.27
N VAL A 149 -13.10 -18.52 2.92
CA VAL A 149 -14.39 -18.69 2.22
C VAL A 149 -14.63 -17.55 1.24
N ALA A 150 -14.34 -16.31 1.65
CA ALA A 150 -14.45 -15.15 0.78
C ALA A 150 -13.49 -15.24 -0.41
N LEU A 151 -12.24 -15.61 -0.17
CA LEU A 151 -11.20 -15.76 -1.18
C LEU A 151 -11.56 -16.85 -2.20
N ALA A 152 -12.09 -17.99 -1.75
CA ALA A 152 -12.51 -19.09 -2.61
C ALA A 152 -13.72 -18.76 -3.50
N SER A 153 -14.55 -17.80 -3.08
CA SER A 153 -15.75 -17.35 -3.83
C SER A 153 -15.47 -16.15 -4.74
N ALA A 154 -14.30 -15.53 -4.60
CA ALA A 154 -13.95 -14.30 -5.32
C ALA A 154 -13.55 -14.59 -6.78
N ARG A 155 -13.90 -13.65 -7.67
CA ARG A 155 -13.58 -13.75 -9.09
C ARG A 155 -12.11 -13.43 -9.36
N ASP A 156 -11.54 -14.06 -10.38
CA ASP A 156 -10.17 -13.82 -10.86
C ASP A 156 -9.10 -13.91 -9.75
N VAL A 157 -9.38 -14.67 -8.70
CA VAL A 157 -8.42 -14.98 -7.65
C VAL A 157 -7.62 -16.21 -8.05
N ASP A 158 -6.30 -16.13 -7.85
CA ASP A 158 -5.39 -17.23 -8.11
C ASP A 158 -5.74 -18.45 -7.25
N GLU A 159 -5.84 -19.63 -7.86
CA GLU A 159 -6.10 -20.87 -7.13
C GLU A 159 -5.00 -21.17 -6.12
N GLU A 160 -3.76 -20.74 -6.40
CA GLU A 160 -2.63 -20.86 -5.49
C GLU A 160 -2.85 -20.06 -4.21
N ALA A 161 -3.54 -18.90 -4.28
CA ALA A 161 -3.81 -18.09 -3.10
C ALA A 161 -4.78 -18.77 -2.13
N VAL A 162 -5.84 -19.40 -2.65
CA VAL A 162 -6.80 -20.14 -1.81
C VAL A 162 -6.12 -21.36 -1.18
N ALA A 163 -5.36 -22.13 -1.97
CA ALA A 163 -4.62 -23.29 -1.47
C ALA A 163 -3.58 -22.88 -0.40
N ALA A 164 -2.87 -21.77 -0.60
CA ALA A 164 -1.89 -21.27 0.35
C ALA A 164 -2.54 -20.84 1.67
N LEU A 165 -3.70 -20.17 1.62
CA LEU A 165 -4.44 -19.79 2.83
C LEU A 165 -4.98 -21.02 3.57
N ALA A 166 -5.59 -21.98 2.85
CA ALA A 166 -6.09 -23.23 3.42
C ALA A 166 -4.96 -24.02 4.11
N ALA A 167 -3.80 -24.13 3.46
CA ALA A 167 -2.62 -24.78 4.02
C ALA A 167 -2.08 -24.07 5.27
N ARG A 168 -2.06 -22.73 5.30
CA ARG A 168 -1.64 -21.98 6.50
C ARG A 168 -2.59 -22.19 7.67
N LEU A 169 -3.88 -22.31 7.40
CA LEU A 169 -4.92 -22.54 8.40
C LEU A 169 -5.06 -24.01 8.81
N ASP A 170 -4.32 -24.94 8.17
CA ASP A 170 -4.43 -26.39 8.36
C ASP A 170 -5.87 -26.91 8.14
N VAL A 171 -6.52 -26.41 7.09
CA VAL A 171 -7.87 -26.83 6.66
C VAL A 171 -7.89 -27.24 5.18
N PRO A 172 -8.85 -28.07 4.75
CA PRO A 172 -9.01 -28.40 3.33
C PRO A 172 -9.33 -27.15 2.49
N ASP A 173 -8.89 -27.14 1.22
CA ASP A 173 -9.34 -26.13 0.25
C ASP A 173 -10.86 -26.29 0.07
N PRO A 174 -11.66 -25.22 0.32
CA PRO A 174 -13.13 -25.30 0.25
C PRO A 174 -13.68 -25.53 -1.17
N ARG A 175 -12.82 -25.51 -2.20
CA ARG A 175 -13.20 -25.77 -3.60
C ARG A 175 -12.93 -27.21 -4.05
N ALA A 176 -12.23 -28.00 -3.23
CA ALA A 176 -11.84 -29.38 -3.53
C ALA A 176 -12.97 -30.40 -3.29
#